data_AF-A0AB73PGV9-F1
#
_entry.id   AF-A0AB73PGV9-F1
#
_cell.length_a   1.000
_cell.length_b   1.000
_cell.length_c   1.000
_cell.angle_alpha   90.00
_cell.angle_beta   90.00
_cell.angle_gamma   90.00
#
_symmetry.space_group_name_H-M   'P 1'
#
loop_
_entity.id
_entity.type
_entity.pdbx_description
1 polymer ?
#
loop_
_entity_poly.entity_id
_entity_poly.type
_entity_poly.pdbx_seq_one_letter_code
_entity_poly.pdbx_strand_id
1 'polypeptide(L)' 'MASKYPMFGLRIPPELMDKLKYIADYNGRSANKEIEQLVIKHVSNFEKNNGPIKNSINND' A
#
# COMPACT_ATOMS: atom_id res chain seq x y z
N MET A 1 6.89 -0.36 -20.61
CA MET A 1 5.74 0.57 -20.56
C MET A 1 5.84 1.37 -19.28
N ALA A 2 5.75 2.69 -19.33
CA ALA A 2 5.75 3.50 -18.11
C ALA A 2 4.48 3.17 -17.30
N SER A 3 4.64 2.81 -16.02
CA SER A 3 3.51 2.57 -15.14
C SER A 3 2.71 3.86 -14.98
N LYS A 4 1.37 3.78 -15.13
CA LYS A 4 0.45 4.92 -14.97
C LYS A 4 0.46 5.52 -13.54
N TYR A 5 1.04 4.80 -12.58
CA TYR A 5 1.06 5.16 -11.16
C TYR A 5 2.43 5.72 -10.74
N PRO A 6 2.45 6.73 -9.84
CA PRO A 6 3.68 7.28 -9.30
C PRO A 6 4.43 6.22 -8.49
N MET A 7 5.77 6.24 -8.58
CA MET A 7 6.62 5.37 -7.78
C MET A 7 6.75 5.94 -6.35
N PHE A 8 6.39 5.13 -5.36
CA PHE A 8 6.57 5.49 -3.95
C PHE A 8 7.78 4.75 -3.36
N GLY A 9 8.85 5.48 -3.08
CA GLY A 9 10.04 4.94 -2.42
C GLY A 9 9.83 4.80 -0.91
N LEU A 10 9.65 3.57 -0.43
CA LEU A 10 9.49 3.29 1.00
C LEU A 10 10.84 2.97 1.66
N ARG A 11 11.19 3.67 2.73
CA ARG A 11 12.36 3.36 3.58
C ARG A 11 11.90 2.66 4.85
N ILE A 12 12.26 1.39 5.00
CA ILE A 12 11.95 0.57 6.18
C ILE A 12 13.20 -0.21 6.61
N PRO A 13 13.29 -0.61 7.90
CA PRO A 13 14.30 -1.54 8.37
C PRO A 13 14.34 -2.82 7.51
N PRO A 14 15.53 -3.37 7.23
CA PRO A 14 15.68 -4.56 6.39
C PRO A 14 14.92 -5.77 6.95
N GLU A 15 14.92 -5.94 8.28
CA GLU A 15 14.20 -7.03 8.95
C GLU A 15 12.69 -7.00 8.69
N LEU A 16 12.09 -5.81 8.58
CA LEU A 16 10.67 -5.68 8.25
C LEU A 16 10.41 -5.94 6.78
N MET A 17 11.34 -5.55 5.89
CA MET A 17 11.26 -5.86 4.47
C MET A 17 11.29 -7.37 4.25
N ASP A 18 12.13 -8.11 4.96
CA ASP A 18 12.22 -9.57 4.83
C ASP A 18 10.95 -10.26 5.34
N LYS A 19 10.38 -9.80 6.46
CA LYS A 19 9.08 -10.28 6.93
C LYS A 19 7.96 -10.00 5.93
N LEU A 20 7.97 -8.82 5.30
CA LEU A 20 6.99 -8.46 4.30
C LEU A 20 7.11 -9.33 3.04
N LYS A 21 8.34 -9.61 2.58
CA LYS A 21 8.58 -10.54 1.48
C LYS A 21 8.07 -11.95 1.80
N TYR A 22 8.34 -12.45 2.99
CA TYR A 22 7.84 -13.76 3.43
C TYR A 22 6.31 -13.85 3.37
N ILE A 23 5.61 -12.81 3.85
CA ILE A 23 4.14 -12.75 3.79
C ILE A 23 3.65 -12.65 2.34
N ALA A 24 4.33 -11.86 1.51
CA ALA A 24 3.99 -11.71 0.10
C ALA A 24 4.12 -13.05 -0.64
N ASP A 25 5.23 -13.77 -0.44
CA ASP A 25 5.47 -15.09 -1.02
C ASP A 25 4.42 -16.11 -0.55
N TYR A 26 4.08 -16.10 0.75
CA TYR A 26 3.02 -16.93 1.31
C TYR A 26 1.65 -16.66 0.64
N ASN A 27 1.34 -15.39 0.35
CA ASN A 27 0.12 -14.98 -0.33
C ASN A 27 0.17 -15.12 -1.87
N GLY A 28 1.30 -15.56 -2.44
CA GLY A 28 1.50 -15.65 -3.89
C GLY A 28 1.56 -14.29 -4.59
N ARG A 29 2.09 -13.26 -3.92
CA ARG A 29 2.12 -11.87 -4.36
C ARG A 29 3.55 -11.33 -4.38
N SER A 30 3.80 -10.31 -5.20
CA SER A 30 5.02 -9.52 -5.05
C SER A 30 4.93 -8.63 -3.80
N ALA A 31 6.08 -8.29 -3.23
CA ALA A 31 6.17 -7.36 -2.09
C ALA A 31 5.41 -6.05 -2.35
N ASN A 32 5.50 -5.50 -3.56
CA ASN A 32 4.75 -4.30 -3.95
C ASN A 32 3.24 -4.51 -3.93
N LYS A 33 2.76 -5.68 -4.39
CA LYS A 33 1.32 -5.98 -4.38
C LYS A 33 0.81 -6.18 -2.96
N GLU A 34 1.62 -6.76 -2.08
CA GLU A 34 1.27 -6.89 -0.67
C GLU A 34 1.20 -5.52 0.02
N ILE A 35 2.14 -4.61 -0.25
CA ILE A 35 2.07 -3.22 0.23
C ILE A 35 0.81 -2.52 -0.27
N GLU A 36 0.45 -2.66 -1.54
CA GLU A 36 -0.79 -2.09 -2.10
C GLU A 36 -2.03 -2.58 -1.33
N GLN A 37 -2.10 -3.88 -1.03
CA GLN A 37 -3.20 -4.47 -0.25
C GLN A 37 -3.23 -3.95 1.18
N LEU A 38 -2.08 -3.78 1.82
CA LEU A 38 -1.97 -3.19 3.16
C LEU A 38 -2.48 -1.74 3.17
N VAL A 39 -2.14 -0.94 2.17
CA VAL A 39 -2.62 0.45 2.04
C VAL A 39 -4.14 0.47 1.85
N ILE A 40 -4.70 -0.34 0.95
CA ILE A 40 -6.16 -0.42 0.72
C ILE A 40 -6.88 -0.81 2.01
N LYS A 41 -6.37 -1.83 2.72
CA LYS A 41 -6.95 -2.30 3.99
C LYS A 41 -6.87 -1.22 5.06
N HIS A 42 -5.76 -0.49 5.14
CA HIS A 42 -5.59 0.59 6.09
C HIS A 42 -6.59 1.73 5.83
N VAL A 43 -6.73 2.18 4.58
CA VAL A 43 -7.70 3.21 4.19
C VAL A 43 -9.13 2.74 4.50
N SER A 44 -9.50 1.53 4.09
CA SER A 44 -10.85 1.01 4.35
C SER A 44 -11.16 0.92 5.84
N ASN A 45 -10.22 0.48 6.66
CA ASN A 45 -10.39 0.43 8.12
C ASN A 45 -10.48 1.83 8.73
N PHE A 46 -9.69 2.78 8.23
CA PHE A 46 -9.75 4.16 8.68
C PHE A 46 -11.11 4.80 8.35
N GLU A 47 -11.60 4.61 7.12
CA GLU A 47 -12.89 5.14 6.68
C GLU A 47 -14.08 4.55 7.44
N LYS A 48 -14.01 3.25 7.79
CA LYS A 48 -15.02 2.61 8.63
C LYS A 48 -15.13 3.24 10.02
N ASN A 49 -13.99 3.65 10.59
CA ASN A 49 -13.94 4.17 11.96
C ASN A 49 -14.15 5.70 12.03
N ASN A 50 -13.72 6.45 11.02
CA ASN A 50 -13.69 7.92 11.05
C ASN A 50 -14.65 8.58 10.05
N GLY A 51 -15.32 7.79 9.21
CA GLY A 51 -16.11 8.27 8.08
C GLY A 51 -15.28 8.39 6.79
N PRO A 52 -15.95 8.58 5.64
CA PRO A 52 -15.30 8.59 4.32
C PRO A 52 -14.29 9.73 4.19
N ILE A 53 -13.12 9.43 3.65
CA ILE A 53 -12.10 10.45 3.38
C ILE A 53 -12.58 11.23 2.15
N LYS A 54 -13.00 12.49 2.34
CA LYS A 54 -13.29 13.39 1.24
C LYS A 54 -11.99 13.86 0.61
N ASN A 55 -11.58 13.21 -0.48
CA ASN A 55 -10.50 13.71 -1.32
C ASN A 55 -10.98 14.96 -2.06
N SER A 56 -10.58 16.15 -1.61
CA SER A 56 -10.61 17.35 -2.45
C SER A 56 -9.40 17.33 -3.38
N ILE A 57 -9.38 16.40 -4.34
CA ILE A 57 -8.40 16.47 -5.43
C ILE A 57 -9.04 17.32 -6.54
N ASN A 58 -8.94 18.64 -6.39
CA ASN A 58 -8.97 19.54 -7.54
C ASN A 58 -7.57 19.43 -8.18
N ASN A 59 -7.49 18.84 -9.36
CA ASN A 59 -6.33 19.03 -10.22
C ASN A 59 -6.68 20.23 -11.13
N ASP A 60 -6.18 21.42 -10.77
CA ASP A 60 -5.87 22.48 -11.74
C ASP A 60 -4.44 22.26 -12.25
#